data_AF-A0A923MVH7-F1
#
_entry.id   AF-A0A923MVH7-F1
#
_cell.length_a   1.000
_cell.length_b   1.000
_cell.length_c   1.000
_cell.angle_alpha   90.00
_cell.angle_beta   90.00
_cell.angle_gamma   90.00
#
_symmetry.space_group_name_H-M   'P 1'
#
loop_
_entity.id
_entity.type
_entity.pdbx_description
1 polymer ?
#
loop_
_entity_poly.entity_id
_entity_poly.type
_entity_poly.pdbx_seq_one_letter_code
_entity_poly.pdbx_strand_id
1 'polypeptide(L)'
;MKNAARLPLSLVAAASLMTGCVYAPVLQSTYPFAQHPGVAMEVWTQYDAYGYGYTVMSLVNRSSVDKCAWTATQDGRLLRSGESWQVNQVQSPGAVGIANVQPSDPTCANARRTYGSSTG
;
A
#
# COMPACT_ATOMS: atom_id res chain seq x y z
N MET A 1 -9.10 65.36 27.98
CA MET A 1 -9.09 64.24 28.95
C MET A 1 -10.40 63.48 28.84
N LYS A 2 -10.39 62.26 28.30
CA LYS A 2 -11.53 61.33 28.33
C LYS A 2 -10.96 59.91 28.23
N ASN A 3 -10.97 59.20 29.35
CA ASN A 3 -10.60 57.79 29.41
C ASN A 3 -11.78 56.95 28.90
N ALA A 4 -11.52 56.00 28.01
CA ALA A 4 -12.42 54.88 27.76
C ALA A 4 -11.56 53.60 27.71
N ALA A 5 -11.89 52.68 28.61
CA ALA A 5 -11.15 51.46 28.87
C ALA A 5 -11.51 50.34 27.88
N ARG A 6 -10.47 49.57 27.52
CA ARG A 6 -10.39 48.10 27.38
C ARG A 6 -11.57 47.34 26.76
N LEU A 7 -11.28 46.62 25.67
CA LEU A 7 -11.71 45.23 25.45
C LEU A 7 -10.80 44.60 24.37
N PRO A 8 -9.87 43.70 24.71
CA PRO A 8 -9.11 42.96 23.70
C PRO A 8 -10.02 41.91 23.06
N LEU A 9 -10.26 42.08 21.77
CA LEU A 9 -10.98 41.20 20.86
C LEU A 9 -10.14 39.92 20.61
N SER A 10 -9.92 39.12 21.65
CA SER A 10 -8.96 38.01 21.63
C SER A 10 -9.58 36.75 22.23
N LEU A 11 -10.77 36.36 21.79
CA LEU A 11 -11.44 35.18 22.36
C LEU A 11 -12.49 34.54 21.43
N VAL A 12 -12.27 34.52 20.12
CA VAL A 12 -13.03 33.63 19.22
C VAL A 12 -12.13 33.21 18.06
N ALA A 13 -11.49 32.05 18.18
CA ALA A 13 -11.06 31.15 17.07
C ALA A 13 -10.10 30.03 17.53
N ALA A 14 -10.06 29.67 18.82
CA ALA A 14 -9.27 28.53 19.33
C ALA A 14 -10.12 27.24 19.42
N ALA A 15 -10.90 26.92 18.39
CA ALA A 15 -11.85 25.79 18.44
C ALA A 15 -11.95 25.00 17.11
N SER A 16 -10.82 24.70 16.47
CA SER A 16 -10.80 23.83 15.30
C SER A 16 -9.58 22.87 15.25
N LEU A 17 -9.12 22.45 16.43
CA LEU A 17 -8.19 21.31 16.58
C LEU A 17 -8.89 20.14 17.28
N MET A 18 -10.11 19.79 16.86
CA MET A 18 -10.58 18.42 17.04
C MET A 18 -10.04 17.59 15.89
N THR A 19 -8.73 17.37 15.98
CA THR A 19 -7.94 16.40 15.24
C THR A 19 -8.65 15.06 15.34
N GLY A 20 -9.31 14.62 14.26
CA GLY A 20 -9.67 13.23 14.11
C GLY A 20 -8.37 12.43 14.08
N CYS A 21 -8.09 11.66 15.12
CA CYS A 21 -7.03 10.67 15.09
C CYS A 21 -7.42 9.62 14.05
N VAL A 22 -7.09 9.84 12.79
CA VAL A 22 -7.17 8.80 11.77
C VAL A 22 -6.13 7.76 12.18
N TYR A 23 -6.59 6.57 12.52
CA TYR A 23 -5.71 5.48 12.95
C TYR A 23 -4.71 5.18 11.82
N ALA A 24 -3.43 5.20 12.16
CA ALA A 24 -2.39 4.82 11.22
C ALA A 24 -2.59 3.35 10.80
N PRO A 25 -2.31 3.00 9.53
CA PRO A 25 -2.33 1.61 9.11
C PRO A 25 -1.32 0.79 9.93
N VAL A 26 -1.72 -0.40 10.35
CA VAL A 26 -0.89 -1.30 11.16
C VAL A 26 -0.46 -2.50 10.31
N LEU A 27 0.84 -2.73 10.18
CA LEU A 27 1.37 -3.92 9.51
C LEU A 27 1.08 -5.15 10.39
N GLN A 28 0.35 -6.12 9.84
CA GLN A 28 0.00 -7.36 10.54
C GLN A 28 1.00 -8.47 10.24
N SER A 29 1.34 -8.67 8.97
CA SER A 29 2.25 -9.73 8.56
C SER A 29 2.97 -9.40 7.26
N THR A 30 4.15 -10.00 7.08
CA THR A 30 4.99 -9.87 5.88
C THR A 30 5.42 -11.27 5.43
N TYR A 31 5.20 -11.56 4.15
CA TYR A 31 5.53 -12.85 3.52
C TYR A 31 6.57 -12.62 2.43
N PRO A 32 7.87 -12.93 2.67
CA PRO A 32 8.91 -12.77 1.67
C PRO A 32 8.84 -13.85 0.58
N PHE A 33 9.17 -13.48 -0.66
CA PHE A 33 9.27 -14.42 -1.76
C PHE A 33 10.71 -14.90 -1.92
N ALA A 34 11.00 -16.15 -1.52
CA ALA A 34 12.37 -16.67 -1.45
C ALA A 34 13.16 -16.56 -2.78
N GLN A 35 12.50 -16.77 -3.91
CA GLN A 35 13.11 -16.68 -5.25
C GLN A 35 13.26 -15.23 -5.75
N HIS A 36 12.65 -14.25 -5.06
CA HIS A 36 12.69 -12.83 -5.40
C HIS A 36 13.05 -11.99 -4.16
N PRO A 37 14.32 -12.01 -3.74
CA PRO A 37 14.78 -11.28 -2.56
C PRO A 37 14.40 -9.80 -2.62
N GLY A 38 13.92 -9.27 -1.50
CA GLY A 38 13.46 -7.89 -1.38
C GLY A 38 12.01 -7.67 -1.82
N VAL A 39 11.34 -8.66 -2.43
CA VAL A 39 9.89 -8.61 -2.65
C VAL A 39 9.15 -9.36 -1.55
N ALA A 40 8.08 -8.77 -1.06
CA ALA A 40 7.21 -9.40 -0.07
C ALA A 40 5.75 -9.03 -0.29
N MET A 41 4.85 -9.90 0.17
CA MET A 41 3.44 -9.55 0.36
C MET A 41 3.23 -9.12 1.80
N GLU A 42 2.65 -7.95 1.99
CA GLU A 42 2.37 -7.38 3.30
C GLU A 42 0.88 -7.25 3.52
N VAL A 43 0.43 -7.69 4.69
CA VAL A 43 -0.95 -7.61 5.13
C VAL A 43 -1.05 -6.50 6.16
N TRP A 44 -1.89 -5.53 5.90
CA TRP A 44 -2.09 -4.36 6.74
C TRP A 44 -3.54 -4.29 7.21
N THR A 45 -3.74 -3.83 8.44
CA THR A 45 -5.05 -3.33 8.88
C THR A 45 -5.11 -1.84 8.59
N GLN A 46 -6.09 -1.43 7.80
CA GLN A 46 -6.49 -0.04 7.64
C GLN A 46 -7.81 0.20 8.37
N TYR A 47 -8.06 1.44 8.73
CA TYR A 47 -9.30 1.84 9.41
C TYR A 47 -10.04 2.84 8.54
N ASP A 48 -11.35 2.69 8.42
CA ASP A 48 -12.19 3.69 7.77
C ASP A 48 -12.43 4.91 8.67
N ALA A 49 -13.19 5.90 8.16
CA ALA A 49 -13.52 7.10 8.90
C ALA A 49 -14.37 6.86 10.16
N TYR A 50 -14.99 5.68 10.29
CA TYR A 50 -15.81 5.27 11.43
C TYR A 50 -15.03 4.38 12.41
N GLY A 51 -13.77 4.05 12.11
CA GLY A 51 -12.91 3.20 12.94
C GLY A 51 -13.09 1.70 12.70
N TYR A 52 -13.81 1.28 11.64
CA TYR A 52 -13.88 -0.14 11.29
C TYR A 52 -12.61 -0.57 10.58
N GLY A 53 -11.95 -1.58 11.15
CA GLY A 53 -10.74 -2.17 10.59
C GLY A 53 -11.05 -3.07 9.40
N TYR A 54 -10.29 -2.91 8.31
CA TYR A 54 -10.32 -3.81 7.17
C TYR A 54 -8.90 -4.20 6.76
N THR A 55 -8.76 -5.40 6.22
CA THR A 55 -7.48 -5.92 5.76
C THR A 55 -7.21 -5.47 4.33
N VAL A 56 -6.01 -4.97 4.08
CA VAL A 56 -5.48 -4.77 2.74
C VAL A 56 -4.21 -5.60 2.57
N MET A 57 -3.97 -6.06 1.36
CA MET A 57 -2.73 -6.76 1.02
C MET A 57 -1.99 -5.94 -0.03
N SER A 58 -0.67 -5.85 0.13
CA SER A 58 0.19 -5.10 -0.78
C SER A 58 1.41 -5.92 -1.15
N LEU A 59 1.76 -5.94 -2.43
CA LEU A 59 3.06 -6.41 -2.89
C LEU A 59 4.03 -5.26 -2.80
N VAL A 60 5.14 -5.45 -2.11
CA VAL A 60 6.15 -4.41 -1.89
C VAL A 60 7.47 -4.89 -2.43
N ASN A 61 8.08 -4.09 -3.31
CA ASN A 61 9.42 -4.34 -3.82
C ASN A 61 10.41 -3.42 -3.13
N ARG A 62 11.10 -3.94 -2.12
CA ARG A 62 12.22 -3.27 -1.44
C ARG A 62 13.58 -3.64 -2.03
N SER A 63 13.62 -4.39 -3.13
CA SER A 63 14.86 -4.66 -3.85
C SER A 63 15.27 -3.44 -4.69
N SER A 64 16.53 -3.37 -5.09
CA SER A 64 17.07 -2.33 -5.98
C SER A 64 16.71 -2.54 -7.46
N VAL A 65 15.91 -3.55 -7.77
CA VAL A 65 15.63 -3.98 -9.14
C VAL A 65 14.12 -4.05 -9.36
N ASP A 66 13.65 -3.58 -10.51
CA ASP A 66 12.26 -3.70 -10.89
C ASP A 66 11.86 -5.18 -11.09
N LYS A 67 10.63 -5.52 -10.72
CA LYS A 67 10.09 -6.88 -10.83
C LYS A 67 8.73 -6.81 -11.48
N CYS A 68 8.33 -7.86 -12.18
CA CYS A 68 6.94 -8.02 -12.55
C CYS A 68 6.23 -8.88 -11.53
N ALA A 69 5.02 -8.48 -11.17
CA ALA A 69 4.16 -9.25 -10.29
C ALA A 69 2.77 -9.41 -10.90
N TRP A 70 2.14 -10.56 -10.66
CA TRP A 70 0.76 -10.83 -11.06
C TRP A 70 0.05 -11.64 -9.98
N THR A 71 -1.28 -11.68 -10.06
CA THR A 71 -2.12 -12.43 -9.14
C THR A 71 -2.99 -13.41 -9.91
N ALA A 72 -3.68 -14.29 -9.20
CA ALA A 72 -4.67 -15.18 -9.76
C ALA A 72 -5.89 -14.46 -10.41
N THR A 73 -6.06 -13.15 -10.24
CA THR A 73 -7.19 -12.41 -10.84
C THR A 73 -6.78 -11.21 -11.70
N GLN A 74 -5.51 -10.79 -11.66
CA GLN A 74 -5.02 -9.62 -12.38
C GLN A 74 -3.87 -9.99 -13.33
N ASP A 75 -4.00 -9.59 -14.59
CA ASP A 75 -2.93 -9.62 -15.59
C ASP A 75 -1.85 -8.62 -15.11
N GLY A 76 -0.60 -9.08 -14.97
CA GLY A 76 0.42 -8.49 -14.09
C GLY A 76 0.79 -7.02 -14.35
N ARG A 77 1.64 -6.48 -13.47
CA ARG A 77 2.22 -5.15 -13.64
C ARG A 77 3.66 -5.06 -13.14
N LEU A 78 4.36 -4.05 -13.67
CA LEU A 78 5.68 -3.70 -13.20
C LEU A 78 5.55 -3.14 -11.79
N LEU A 79 6.36 -3.68 -10.88
CA LEU A 79 6.53 -3.24 -9.52
C LEU A 79 7.96 -2.71 -9.38
N ARG A 80 8.10 -1.39 -9.44
CA ARG A 80 9.40 -0.72 -9.44
C ARG A 80 10.12 -0.88 -8.10
N SER A 81 11.44 -0.72 -8.10
CA SER A 81 12.23 -0.61 -6.88
C SER A 81 11.65 0.45 -5.94
N GLY A 82 11.33 0.07 -4.71
CA GLY A 82 10.72 0.91 -3.68
C GLY A 82 9.20 1.06 -3.78
N GLU A 83 8.56 0.43 -4.76
CA GLU A 83 7.12 0.58 -4.99
C GLU A 83 6.29 -0.46 -4.22
N SER A 84 5.06 -0.08 -3.88
CA SER A 84 4.01 -0.97 -3.40
C SER A 84 2.80 -1.01 -4.34
N TRP A 85 2.20 -2.18 -4.47
CA TRP A 85 0.97 -2.40 -5.23
C TRP A 85 -0.06 -3.13 -4.37
N GLN A 86 -1.19 -2.47 -4.13
CA GLN A 86 -2.29 -3.06 -3.38
C GLN A 86 -3.03 -4.13 -4.21
N VAL A 87 -3.15 -5.33 -3.66
CA VAL A 87 -3.73 -6.53 -4.28
C VAL A 87 -4.89 -7.07 -3.43
N ASN A 88 -6.02 -6.39 -3.48
CA ASN A 88 -7.18 -6.63 -2.59
C ASN A 88 -7.90 -7.99 -2.76
N GLN A 89 -7.47 -8.86 -3.69
CA GLN A 89 -8.16 -10.12 -4.00
C GLN A 89 -7.29 -11.38 -3.82
N VAL A 90 -6.12 -11.24 -3.19
CA VAL A 90 -5.22 -12.36 -2.95
C VAL A 90 -5.57 -12.99 -1.59
N GLN A 91 -5.78 -14.30 -1.53
CA GLN A 91 -6.08 -15.00 -0.26
C GLN A 91 -4.81 -15.52 0.45
N SER A 92 -3.70 -15.65 -0.28
CA SER A 92 -2.45 -16.25 0.22
C SER A 92 -1.26 -15.83 -0.66
N PRO A 93 -0.03 -15.72 -0.12
CA PRO A 93 1.17 -15.43 -0.92
C PRO A 93 1.37 -16.40 -2.09
N GLY A 94 0.91 -17.65 -1.98
CA GLY A 94 1.03 -18.66 -3.04
C GLY A 94 0.22 -18.35 -4.31
N ALA A 95 -0.73 -17.42 -4.25
CA ALA A 95 -1.51 -16.97 -5.40
C ALA A 95 -0.89 -15.77 -6.13
N VAL A 96 0.35 -15.41 -5.80
CA VAL A 96 1.12 -14.33 -6.39
C VAL A 96 2.31 -14.91 -7.14
N GLY A 97 2.44 -14.53 -8.41
CA GLY A 97 3.64 -14.84 -9.19
C GLY A 97 4.51 -13.59 -9.36
N ILE A 98 5.83 -13.80 -9.36
CA ILE A 98 6.83 -12.75 -9.56
C ILE A 98 7.85 -13.23 -10.57
N ALA A 99 8.34 -12.32 -11.42
CA ALA A 99 9.40 -12.59 -12.37
C ALA A 99 10.37 -11.41 -12.47
N ASN A 100 11.63 -11.72 -12.79
CA ASN A 100 12.61 -10.72 -13.20
C ASN A 100 12.36 -10.39 -14.67
N VAL A 101 11.98 -9.16 -14.99
CA VAL A 101 11.81 -8.68 -16.37
C VAL A 101 12.29 -7.25 -16.50
N GLN A 102 12.62 -6.84 -17.72
CA GLN A 102 13.01 -5.47 -17.98
C GLN A 102 11.79 -4.53 -17.91
N PRO A 103 11.96 -3.27 -17.45
CA PRO A 103 10.86 -2.29 -17.33
C PRO A 103 10.12 -1.98 -18.63
N SER A 104 10.77 -2.18 -19.77
CA SER A 104 10.22 -1.99 -21.12
C SER A 104 9.59 -3.24 -21.72
N ASP A 105 9.57 -4.35 -20.98
CA ASP A 105 9.10 -5.63 -21.50
C ASP A 105 7.56 -5.68 -21.51
N PRO A 106 6.91 -5.74 -22.70
CA PRO A 106 5.46 -5.81 -22.81
C PRO A 106 4.87 -7.09 -22.19
N THR A 107 5.71 -8.09 -21.88
CA THR A 107 5.27 -9.32 -21.20
C THR A 107 4.82 -9.08 -19.77
N CYS A 108 5.21 -7.98 -19.12
CA CYS A 108 4.83 -7.79 -17.73
C CYS A 108 3.31 -7.57 -17.56
N ALA A 109 2.70 -6.81 -18.47
CA ALA A 109 1.25 -6.64 -18.52
C ALA A 109 0.50 -7.97 -18.75
N ASN A 110 1.14 -8.95 -19.38
CA ASN A 110 0.58 -10.28 -19.66
C ASN A 110 1.21 -11.39 -18.81
N ALA A 111 1.92 -11.05 -17.73
CA ALA A 111 2.82 -11.97 -17.05
C ALA A 111 2.11 -13.22 -16.52
N ARG A 112 0.84 -13.10 -16.12
CA ARG A 112 0.03 -14.24 -15.70
C ARG A 112 -0.09 -15.31 -16.79
N ARG A 113 -0.23 -14.93 -18.06
CA ARG A 113 -0.38 -15.88 -19.18
C ARG A 113 0.96 -16.52 -19.53
N THR A 114 2.04 -15.75 -19.45
CA THR A 114 3.39 -16.18 -19.85
C THR A 114 4.10 -16.98 -18.74
N TYR A 115 3.87 -16.64 -17.48
CA TYR A 115 4.62 -17.16 -16.33
C TYR A 115 3.72 -17.81 -15.26
N GLY A 116 2.40 -17.60 -15.30
CA GLY A 116 1.46 -18.15 -14.31
C GLY A 116 1.15 -19.64 -14.46
N SER A 117 1.78 -20.36 -15.40
CA SER A 117 1.62 -21.80 -15.58
C SER A 117 2.50 -22.64 -14.65
N SER A 118 3.26 -22.04 -13.73
CA SER A 118 4.23 -22.75 -12.87
C SER A 118 3.83 -22.92 -11.40
N THR A 119 2.62 -22.52 -10.99
CA THR A 119 2.10 -22.80 -9.63
C THR A 119 1.13 -23.97 -9.70
N GLY A 120 1.68 -25.19 -9.67
CA GLY A 120 0.97 -26.42 -9.31
C GLY A 120 1.08 -26.70 -7.82
#